data_AF-A0A1Y3X0Z0-F1
#
_entry.id   AF-A0A1Y3X0Z0-F1
#
_cell.length_a   1.000
_cell.length_b   1.000
_cell.length_c   1.000
_cell.angle_alpha   90.00
_cell.angle_beta   90.00
_cell.angle_gamma   90.00
#
_symmetry.space_group_name_H-M   'P 1'
#
loop_
_entity.id
_entity.type
_entity.pdbx_description
1 polymer ?
#
loop_
_entity_poly.entity_id
_entity_poly.type
_entity_poly.pdbx_seq_one_letter_code
_entity_poly.pdbx_strand_id
1 'polypeptide(L)'
;MKTAFYILFKEYSDSSRSPSALYIKDNTETDPEQIVKEVNEWLKIARFFKYERCDRYYDSENMKGVLYPYIVLQEEYEEEEYPNVTVVIQALLNEEGFVDWRDEPLESGEQYSLNNQDVTNDCLGEMARNEAQGNAVVLLNCNAFHFRSPIVLSVNPTGNNVSIYWYNDIRSFHQWFSDNRQPQRVYVYNPKHGDDKHPAQMIAGTTKRAAQLLTNRNDTERLLKLAVGTDINSALWYYDEANNCYIYFENQNELRLAFHGYHLSEGEENYDNIDFHKLSLLSEEK
;
A
#
# COMPACT_ATOMS: atom_id res chain seq x y z
N MET A 1 -13.41 -10.57 1.15
CA MET A 1 -13.05 -9.14 1.15
C MET A 1 -11.60 -9.03 1.54
N LYS A 2 -10.80 -8.41 0.68
CA LYS A 2 -9.37 -8.19 0.85
C LYS A 2 -9.04 -6.75 0.48
N THR A 3 -7.80 -6.35 0.71
CA THR A 3 -7.25 -5.10 0.17
C THR A 3 -6.54 -5.40 -1.13
N ALA A 4 -6.81 -4.63 -2.19
CA ALA A 4 -6.10 -4.68 -3.46
C ALA A 4 -5.32 -3.39 -3.68
N PHE A 5 -4.00 -3.51 -3.80
CA PHE A 5 -3.06 -2.42 -4.04
C PHE A 5 -2.63 -2.47 -5.51
N TYR A 6 -2.92 -1.42 -6.27
CA TYR A 6 -2.49 -1.28 -7.66
C TYR A 6 -1.34 -0.28 -7.80
N ILE A 7 -0.58 -0.40 -8.89
CA ILE A 7 0.43 0.58 -9.30
C ILE A 7 0.21 0.96 -10.76
N LEU A 8 0.39 2.24 -11.09
CA LEU A 8 0.24 2.75 -12.46
C LEU A 8 1.28 3.83 -12.74
N PHE A 9 1.90 3.76 -13.92
CA PHE A 9 2.97 4.64 -14.36
C PHE A 9 2.56 5.52 -15.54
N LYS A 10 3.27 6.64 -15.72
CA LYS A 10 3.30 7.42 -16.98
C LYS A 10 3.91 6.55 -18.09
N GLU A 11 3.50 6.75 -19.34
CA GLU A 11 3.95 5.92 -20.46
C GLU A 11 4.78 6.70 -21.47
N TYR A 12 5.73 6.02 -22.13
CA TYR A 12 6.56 6.65 -23.13
C TYR A 12 5.73 7.16 -24.31
N SER A 13 6.05 8.36 -24.77
CA SER A 13 5.38 9.02 -25.88
C SER A 13 6.36 9.85 -26.71
N ASP A 14 6.21 9.82 -28.04
CA ASP A 14 6.90 10.68 -28.98
C ASP A 14 6.04 10.91 -30.24
N SER A 15 6.63 11.37 -31.34
CA SER A 15 5.90 11.58 -32.60
C SER A 15 5.33 10.30 -33.23
N SER A 16 5.84 9.12 -32.84
CA SER A 16 5.45 7.81 -33.38
C SER A 16 4.48 7.05 -32.48
N ARG A 17 4.41 7.40 -31.20
CA ARG A 17 3.61 6.70 -30.19
C ARG A 17 2.99 7.65 -29.16
N SER A 18 1.74 7.40 -28.83
CA SER A 18 1.05 8.02 -27.68
C SER A 18 0.85 6.98 -26.56
N PRO A 19 0.57 7.43 -25.32
CA PRO A 19 0.17 6.54 -24.23
C PRO A 19 -1.03 5.66 -24.62
N SER A 20 -1.10 4.48 -24.01
CA SER A 20 -2.14 3.47 -24.24
C SER A 20 -3.55 3.96 -23.89
N ALA A 21 -3.65 4.91 -22.95
CA ALA A 21 -4.89 5.57 -22.60
C ALA A 21 -4.70 7.10 -22.52
N LEU A 22 -5.70 7.84 -22.98
CA LEU A 22 -5.66 9.31 -23.08
C LEU A 22 -5.51 10.03 -21.73
N TYR A 23 -5.81 9.34 -20.62
CA TYR A 23 -5.67 9.90 -19.29
C TYR A 23 -4.28 9.69 -18.68
N ILE A 24 -3.47 8.81 -19.28
CA ILE A 24 -2.10 8.55 -18.87
C ILE A 24 -1.21 9.63 -19.45
N LYS A 25 -0.29 10.13 -18.63
CA LYS A 25 0.70 11.12 -19.06
C LYS A 25 1.78 10.54 -19.95
N ASP A 26 2.23 11.42 -20.81
CA ASP A 26 3.46 11.35 -21.56
C ASP A 26 4.70 11.24 -20.66
N ASN A 27 5.62 10.38 -21.06
CA ASN A 27 6.97 10.25 -20.57
C ASN A 27 7.94 10.31 -21.75
N THR A 28 9.00 11.10 -21.63
CA THR A 28 10.04 11.19 -22.66
C THR A 28 11.38 10.64 -22.19
N GLU A 29 11.42 10.03 -21.00
CA GLU A 29 12.64 9.45 -20.45
C GLU A 29 13.02 8.19 -21.24
N THR A 30 14.31 8.10 -21.62
CA THR A 30 14.88 7.01 -22.40
C THR A 30 16.20 6.51 -21.81
N ASP A 31 16.64 7.03 -20.66
CA ASP A 31 17.78 6.53 -19.91
C ASP A 31 17.35 5.33 -19.01
N PRO A 32 17.94 4.14 -19.20
CA PRO A 32 17.63 2.95 -18.41
C PRO A 32 17.81 3.17 -16.91
N GLU A 33 18.92 3.82 -16.54
CA GLU A 33 19.28 4.02 -15.13
C GLU A 33 18.27 4.93 -14.44
N GLN A 34 17.82 5.97 -15.16
CA GLN A 34 16.82 6.91 -14.66
C GLN A 34 15.44 6.25 -14.52
N ILE A 35 15.02 5.40 -15.47
CA ILE A 35 13.75 4.67 -15.36
C ILE A 35 13.76 3.67 -14.19
N VAL A 36 14.83 2.88 -14.07
CA VAL A 36 14.98 1.93 -12.94
C VAL A 36 15.00 2.66 -11.61
N LYS A 37 15.65 3.83 -11.55
CA LYS A 37 15.64 4.70 -10.38
C LYS A 37 14.24 5.21 -10.07
N GLU A 38 13.51 5.73 -11.05
CA GLU A 38 12.13 6.21 -10.86
C GLU A 38 11.21 5.10 -10.34
N VAL A 39 11.24 3.91 -10.95
CA VAL A 39 10.47 2.76 -10.47
C VAL A 39 10.85 2.40 -9.04
N ASN A 40 12.15 2.33 -8.72
CA ASN A 40 12.59 2.03 -7.36
C ASN A 40 12.14 3.06 -6.33
N GLU A 41 12.14 4.35 -6.67
CA GLU A 41 11.60 5.40 -5.79
C GLU A 41 10.12 5.17 -5.49
N TRP A 42 9.32 4.84 -6.50
CA TRP A 42 7.90 4.51 -6.28
C TRP A 42 7.71 3.23 -5.46
N LEU A 43 8.54 2.21 -5.70
CA LEU A 43 8.50 0.96 -4.95
C LEU A 43 8.89 1.15 -3.47
N LYS A 44 9.57 2.23 -3.07
CA LYS A 44 9.76 2.55 -1.64
C LYS A 44 8.43 2.72 -0.91
N ILE A 45 7.42 3.30 -1.56
CA ILE A 45 6.07 3.43 -0.99
C ILE A 45 5.44 2.04 -0.84
N ALA A 46 5.51 1.21 -1.87
CA ALA A 46 4.97 -0.15 -1.81
C ALA A 46 5.68 -1.01 -0.74
N ARG A 47 7.01 -0.87 -0.61
CA ARG A 47 7.85 -1.51 0.43
C ARG A 47 7.44 -1.09 1.83
N PHE A 48 7.08 0.18 2.04
CA PHE A 48 6.56 0.62 3.33
C PHE A 48 5.36 -0.22 3.78
N PHE A 49 4.46 -0.51 2.84
CA PHE A 49 3.27 -1.33 3.10
C PHE A 49 3.49 -2.83 2.90
N LYS A 50 4.72 -3.33 2.67
CA LYS A 50 5.01 -4.74 2.30
C LYS A 50 4.30 -5.78 3.17
N TYR A 51 4.11 -5.46 4.44
CA TYR A 51 3.55 -6.36 5.45
C TYR A 51 2.06 -6.14 5.75
N GLU A 52 1.43 -5.21 5.04
CA GLU A 52 -0.03 -5.16 4.99
C GLU A 52 -0.56 -6.37 4.21
N ARG A 53 -1.65 -6.94 4.70
CA ARG A 53 -2.33 -8.06 4.04
C ARG A 53 -3.14 -7.55 2.84
N CYS A 54 -2.44 -7.26 1.75
CA CYS A 54 -3.03 -6.87 0.49
C CYS A 54 -2.53 -7.73 -0.66
N ASP A 55 -3.42 -7.98 -1.61
CA ASP A 55 -3.05 -8.48 -2.93
C ASP A 55 -2.49 -7.28 -3.74
N ARG A 56 -1.41 -7.47 -4.48
CA ARG A 56 -0.67 -6.39 -5.16
C ARG A 56 -0.64 -6.63 -6.66
N TYR A 57 -1.03 -5.62 -7.42
CA TYR A 57 -1.26 -5.76 -8.85
C TYR A 57 -0.54 -4.68 -9.64
N TYR A 58 0.04 -5.08 -10.76
CA TYR A 58 0.49 -4.17 -11.82
C TYR A 58 -0.15 -4.58 -13.14
N ASP A 59 -0.15 -3.67 -14.11
CA ASP A 59 -0.62 -3.91 -15.47
C ASP A 59 0.61 -4.08 -16.39
N SER A 60 0.81 -5.27 -16.96
CA SER A 60 1.95 -5.48 -17.87
C SER A 60 1.86 -4.68 -19.18
N GLU A 61 0.68 -4.30 -19.66
CA GLU A 61 0.53 -3.42 -20.82
C GLU A 61 0.93 -1.99 -20.47
N ASN A 62 0.57 -1.49 -19.28
CA ASN A 62 1.09 -0.20 -18.79
C ASN A 62 2.62 -0.25 -18.67
N MET A 63 3.16 -1.37 -18.17
CA MET A 63 4.62 -1.56 -18.06
C MET A 63 5.32 -1.59 -19.42
N LYS A 64 4.73 -2.25 -20.43
CA LYS A 64 5.21 -2.17 -21.82
C LYS A 64 5.18 -0.73 -22.35
N GLY A 65 4.19 0.07 -21.95
CA GLY A 65 4.12 1.49 -22.27
C GLY A 65 5.28 2.30 -21.65
N VAL A 66 5.66 2.03 -20.40
CA VAL A 66 6.84 2.64 -19.76
C VAL A 66 8.13 2.29 -20.51
N LEU A 67 8.24 1.03 -20.94
CA LEU A 67 9.48 0.43 -21.45
C LEU A 67 9.57 0.36 -22.97
N TYR A 68 8.63 1.00 -23.66
CA TYR A 68 8.51 0.91 -25.11
C TYR A 68 9.83 1.14 -25.87
N PRO A 69 10.66 2.16 -25.57
CA PRO A 69 11.92 2.38 -26.28
C PRO A 69 12.84 1.15 -26.25
N TYR A 70 12.89 0.41 -25.13
CA TYR A 70 13.77 -0.76 -25.00
C TYR A 70 13.20 -2.00 -25.64
N ILE A 71 11.87 -2.15 -25.66
CA ILE A 71 11.23 -3.24 -26.37
C ILE A 71 11.55 -3.13 -27.87
N VAL A 72 11.44 -1.93 -28.44
CA VAL A 72 11.81 -1.67 -29.84
C VAL A 72 13.29 -1.94 -30.08
N LEU A 73 14.18 -1.44 -29.22
CA LEU A 73 15.63 -1.70 -29.36
C LEU A 73 15.97 -3.20 -29.25
N GLN A 74 15.32 -3.95 -28.36
CA GLN A 74 15.54 -5.39 -28.25
C GLN A 74 15.08 -6.15 -29.50
N GLU A 75 13.95 -5.74 -30.08
CA GLU A 75 13.45 -6.30 -31.35
C GLU A 75 14.37 -5.96 -32.53
N GLU A 76 14.99 -4.78 -32.53
CA GLU A 76 15.86 -4.32 -33.62
C GLU A 76 17.27 -4.91 -33.59
N TYR A 77 17.85 -5.14 -32.41
CA TYR A 77 19.30 -5.41 -32.30
C TYR A 77 19.68 -6.86 -31.99
N GLU A 78 18.74 -7.79 -31.69
CA GLU A 78 19.03 -9.22 -31.38
C GLU A 78 20.20 -9.47 -30.38
N GLU A 79 20.64 -8.47 -29.63
CA GLU A 79 21.85 -8.55 -28.80
C GLU A 79 21.52 -9.15 -27.43
N GLU A 80 22.00 -10.39 -27.19
CA GLU A 80 21.98 -11.10 -25.90
C GLU A 80 22.75 -10.37 -24.78
N GLU A 81 23.49 -9.29 -25.09
CA GLU A 81 24.37 -8.58 -24.15
C GLU A 81 23.70 -7.42 -23.39
N TYR A 82 22.47 -7.02 -23.73
CA TYR A 82 21.80 -5.92 -23.03
C TYR A 82 21.06 -6.42 -21.76
N PRO A 83 21.32 -5.84 -20.57
CA PRO A 83 20.49 -6.11 -19.41
C PRO A 83 19.07 -5.69 -19.75
N ASN A 84 18.18 -6.68 -19.79
CA ASN A 84 16.81 -6.45 -20.18
C ASN A 84 16.13 -5.62 -19.09
N VAL A 85 16.02 -4.30 -19.29
CA VAL A 85 15.41 -3.35 -18.35
C VAL A 85 14.00 -3.82 -17.95
N THR A 86 13.28 -4.46 -18.87
CA THR A 86 12.00 -5.12 -18.62
C THR A 86 12.13 -6.23 -17.59
N VAL A 87 13.12 -7.11 -17.72
CA VAL A 87 13.40 -8.17 -16.73
C VAL A 87 13.79 -7.58 -15.38
N VAL A 88 14.59 -6.50 -15.36
CA VAL A 88 14.97 -5.82 -14.11
C VAL A 88 13.74 -5.26 -13.39
N ILE A 89 12.88 -4.52 -14.09
CA ILE A 89 11.68 -3.93 -13.49
C ILE A 89 10.67 -5.00 -13.07
N GLN A 90 10.50 -6.04 -13.89
CA GLN A 90 9.66 -7.17 -13.53
C GLN A 90 10.18 -7.89 -12.29
N ALA A 91 11.50 -8.09 -12.18
CA ALA A 91 12.12 -8.64 -10.97
C ALA A 91 11.87 -7.76 -9.74
N LEU A 92 12.03 -6.44 -9.86
CA LEU A 92 11.74 -5.49 -8.78
C LEU A 92 10.27 -5.55 -8.32
N LEU A 93 9.32 -5.64 -9.25
CA LEU A 93 7.90 -5.81 -8.93
C LEU A 93 7.63 -7.14 -8.22
N ASN A 94 8.19 -8.24 -8.73
CA ASN A 94 8.05 -9.57 -8.16
C ASN A 94 8.65 -9.67 -6.74
N GLU A 95 9.80 -9.02 -6.50
CA GLU A 95 10.43 -8.93 -5.17
C GLU A 95 9.54 -8.22 -4.13
N GLU A 96 8.68 -7.31 -4.60
CA GLU A 96 7.68 -6.63 -3.78
C GLU A 96 6.30 -7.32 -3.79
N GLY A 97 6.22 -8.51 -4.37
CA GLY A 97 5.03 -9.36 -4.37
C GLY A 97 3.90 -8.87 -5.28
N PHE A 98 4.21 -8.02 -6.25
CA PHE A 98 3.25 -7.64 -7.29
C PHE A 98 3.06 -8.78 -8.29
N VAL A 99 1.82 -9.00 -8.69
CA VAL A 99 1.46 -9.92 -9.78
C VAL A 99 0.81 -9.15 -10.92
N ASP A 100 0.93 -9.67 -12.14
CA ASP A 100 0.22 -9.08 -13.27
C ASP A 100 -1.25 -9.47 -13.17
N TRP A 101 -2.14 -8.49 -13.05
CA TRP A 101 -3.57 -8.80 -12.99
C TRP A 101 -4.09 -9.39 -14.31
N ARG A 102 -3.37 -9.17 -15.43
CA ARG A 102 -3.75 -9.70 -16.74
C ARG A 102 -3.61 -11.22 -16.86
N ASP A 103 -2.84 -11.85 -15.97
CA ASP A 103 -2.73 -13.31 -15.91
C ASP A 103 -4.04 -13.96 -15.43
N GLU A 104 -4.77 -13.29 -14.52
CA GLU A 104 -6.03 -13.74 -13.94
C GLU A 104 -7.05 -12.58 -13.88
N PRO A 105 -7.50 -12.03 -15.02
CA PRO A 105 -8.36 -10.86 -15.05
C PRO A 105 -9.74 -11.20 -14.49
N LEU A 106 -10.32 -10.28 -13.73
CA LEU A 106 -11.71 -10.46 -13.28
C LEU A 106 -12.68 -10.34 -14.46
N GLU A 107 -13.55 -11.34 -14.62
CA GLU A 107 -14.63 -11.29 -15.59
C GLU A 107 -15.79 -10.43 -15.06
N SER A 108 -16.31 -9.53 -15.90
CA SER A 108 -17.52 -8.77 -15.64
C SER A 108 -18.27 -8.48 -16.95
N GLY A 109 -19.60 -8.43 -16.89
CA GLY A 109 -20.44 -7.92 -17.98
C GLY A 109 -20.59 -6.40 -17.98
N GLU A 110 -20.01 -5.71 -16.98
CA GLU A 110 -20.05 -4.26 -16.86
C GLU A 110 -18.96 -3.59 -17.71
N GLN A 111 -19.26 -2.39 -18.18
CA GLN A 111 -18.32 -1.51 -18.87
C GLN A 111 -18.04 -0.29 -18.02
N TYR A 112 -16.78 0.12 -17.96
CA TYR A 112 -16.33 1.22 -17.13
C TYR A 112 -15.82 2.35 -18.02
N SER A 113 -16.14 3.59 -17.65
CA SER A 113 -15.67 4.76 -18.39
C SER A 113 -15.20 5.89 -17.49
N LEU A 114 -14.13 6.56 -17.93
CA LEU A 114 -13.60 7.78 -17.33
C LEU A 114 -13.77 8.93 -18.32
N ASN A 115 -14.56 9.95 -18.00
CA ASN A 115 -14.81 11.08 -18.90
C ASN A 115 -15.23 10.65 -20.33
N ASN A 116 -16.11 9.65 -20.43
CA ASN A 116 -16.57 9.02 -21.68
C ASN A 116 -15.51 8.19 -22.44
N GLN A 117 -14.33 7.96 -21.87
CA GLN A 117 -13.33 7.04 -22.42
C GLN A 117 -13.53 5.66 -21.81
N ASP A 118 -13.53 4.63 -22.65
CA ASP A 118 -13.62 3.24 -22.19
C ASP A 118 -12.34 2.85 -21.46
N VAL A 119 -12.49 2.43 -20.20
CA VAL A 119 -11.41 1.92 -19.34
C VAL A 119 -11.68 0.47 -18.92
N THR A 120 -12.59 -0.22 -19.59
CA THR A 120 -13.03 -1.57 -19.19
C THR A 120 -11.87 -2.57 -19.18
N ASN A 121 -10.94 -2.47 -20.13
CA ASN A 121 -9.83 -3.42 -20.30
C ASN A 121 -8.47 -2.86 -19.84
N ASP A 122 -8.49 -1.86 -18.96
CA ASP A 122 -7.29 -1.28 -18.34
C ASP A 122 -7.25 -1.47 -16.82
N CYS A 123 -6.20 -0.95 -16.19
CA CYS A 123 -6.01 -0.99 -14.75
C CYS A 123 -7.17 -0.39 -13.94
N LEU A 124 -7.76 0.75 -14.35
CA LEU A 124 -8.89 1.37 -13.64
C LEU A 124 -10.16 0.52 -13.74
N GLY A 125 -10.41 -0.13 -14.88
CA GLY A 125 -11.50 -1.09 -15.03
C GLY A 125 -11.34 -2.32 -14.14
N GLU A 126 -10.11 -2.84 -14.02
CA GLU A 126 -9.82 -3.97 -13.12
C GLU A 126 -9.98 -3.60 -11.65
N MET A 127 -9.54 -2.40 -11.28
CA MET A 127 -9.75 -1.84 -9.95
C MET A 127 -11.25 -1.71 -9.62
N ALA A 128 -12.05 -1.25 -10.56
CA ALA A 128 -13.50 -1.15 -10.41
C ALA A 128 -14.16 -2.52 -10.19
N ARG A 129 -13.74 -3.55 -10.93
CA ARG A 129 -14.22 -4.93 -10.72
C ARG A 129 -13.87 -5.46 -9.34
N ASN A 130 -12.66 -5.16 -8.84
CA ASN A 130 -12.27 -5.52 -7.48
C ASN A 130 -13.14 -4.83 -6.42
N GLU A 131 -13.43 -3.55 -6.60
CA GLU A 131 -14.31 -2.79 -5.70
C GLU A 131 -15.74 -3.37 -5.70
N ALA A 132 -16.26 -3.75 -6.87
CA ALA A 132 -17.57 -4.38 -7.01
C ALA A 132 -17.67 -5.76 -6.31
N GLN A 133 -16.55 -6.46 -6.10
CA GLN A 133 -16.48 -7.69 -5.28
C GLN A 133 -16.43 -7.42 -3.76
N GLY A 134 -16.47 -6.15 -3.34
CA GLY A 134 -16.37 -5.72 -1.95
C GLY A 134 -14.94 -5.68 -1.43
N ASN A 135 -13.93 -5.64 -2.31
CA ASN A 135 -12.54 -5.43 -1.89
C ASN A 135 -12.27 -3.94 -1.67
N ALA A 136 -11.39 -3.63 -0.73
CA ALA A 136 -10.89 -2.27 -0.55
C ALA A 136 -9.78 -2.03 -1.59
N VAL A 137 -9.91 -1.01 -2.43
CA VAL A 137 -9.00 -0.80 -3.58
C VAL A 137 -8.31 0.55 -3.50
N VAL A 138 -6.98 0.56 -3.70
CA VAL A 138 -6.17 1.78 -3.74
C VAL A 138 -5.11 1.69 -4.84
N LEU A 139 -4.80 2.83 -5.47
CA LEU A 139 -3.78 2.97 -6.51
C LEU A 139 -2.59 3.81 -6.06
N LEU A 140 -1.38 3.29 -6.31
CA LEU A 140 -0.15 4.08 -6.30
C LEU A 140 -0.01 4.74 -7.66
N ASN A 141 -0.30 6.04 -7.69
CA ASN A 141 -0.12 6.87 -8.88
C ASN A 141 1.34 7.28 -9.00
N CYS A 142 2.12 6.56 -9.80
CA CYS A 142 3.52 6.85 -10.10
C CYS A 142 3.65 8.00 -11.11
N ASN A 143 2.99 9.11 -10.80
CA ASN A 143 2.82 10.29 -11.66
C ASN A 143 2.09 10.00 -13.00
N ALA A 144 1.35 8.91 -13.11
CA ALA A 144 0.59 8.51 -14.29
C ALA A 144 -0.47 9.54 -14.73
N PHE A 145 -1.08 10.29 -13.81
CA PHE A 145 -2.12 11.29 -14.14
C PHE A 145 -2.22 12.41 -13.09
N HIS A 146 -3.11 13.39 -13.32
CA HIS A 146 -3.33 14.57 -12.45
C HIS A 146 -4.79 14.81 -12.02
N PHE A 147 -5.68 13.83 -12.15
CA PHE A 147 -7.03 13.96 -11.58
C PHE A 147 -6.99 14.17 -10.08
N ARG A 148 -8.05 14.73 -9.50
CA ARG A 148 -8.23 14.72 -8.05
C ARG A 148 -8.52 13.29 -7.56
N SER A 149 -8.09 12.95 -6.35
CA SER A 149 -8.49 11.71 -5.66
C SER A 149 -9.81 11.93 -4.89
N PRO A 150 -10.81 11.03 -5.00
CA PRO A 150 -10.84 9.84 -5.85
C PRO A 150 -11.16 10.15 -7.32
N ILE A 151 -10.76 9.25 -8.22
CA ILE A 151 -11.27 9.17 -9.59
C ILE A 151 -12.66 8.55 -9.54
N VAL A 152 -13.61 9.06 -10.33
CA VAL A 152 -14.96 8.51 -10.43
C VAL A 152 -15.14 7.92 -11.83
N LEU A 153 -15.44 6.62 -11.89
CA LEU A 153 -15.76 5.93 -13.13
C LEU A 153 -17.27 5.71 -13.22
N SER A 154 -17.83 5.87 -14.42
CA SER A 154 -19.22 5.54 -14.70
C SER A 154 -19.33 4.09 -15.18
N VAL A 155 -20.34 3.38 -14.68
CA VAL A 155 -20.57 1.96 -14.91
C VAL A 155 -21.79 1.76 -15.80
N ASN A 156 -21.64 1.03 -16.90
CA ASN A 156 -22.72 0.62 -17.79
C ASN A 156 -22.95 -0.89 -17.68
N PRO A 157 -24.21 -1.39 -17.74
CA PRO A 157 -25.45 -0.65 -17.98
C PRO A 157 -26.10 -0.10 -16.70
N THR A 158 -25.50 -0.31 -15.53
CA THR A 158 -26.15 0.01 -14.24
C THR A 158 -26.38 1.51 -14.02
N GLY A 159 -25.60 2.37 -14.68
CA GLY A 159 -25.62 3.83 -14.48
C GLY A 159 -25.02 4.27 -13.14
N ASN A 160 -24.43 3.35 -12.39
CA ASN A 160 -23.76 3.62 -11.13
C ASN A 160 -22.39 4.25 -11.35
N ASN A 161 -21.79 4.74 -10.27
CA ASN A 161 -20.41 5.22 -10.26
C ASN A 161 -19.60 4.42 -9.24
N VAL A 162 -18.33 4.19 -9.56
CA VAL A 162 -17.32 3.61 -8.65
C VAL A 162 -16.22 4.63 -8.39
N SER A 163 -15.78 4.73 -7.15
CA SER A 163 -14.74 5.68 -6.73
C SER A 163 -13.42 4.96 -6.49
N ILE A 164 -12.39 5.34 -7.23
CA ILE A 164 -11.04 4.79 -7.12
C ILE A 164 -10.14 5.79 -6.42
N TYR A 165 -9.69 5.44 -5.24
CA TYR A 165 -8.73 6.24 -4.46
C TYR A 165 -7.31 5.99 -4.95
N TRP A 166 -6.56 7.07 -5.11
CA TRP A 166 -5.15 7.00 -5.48
C TRP A 166 -4.33 7.98 -4.64
N TYR A 167 -3.07 7.64 -4.43
CA TYR A 167 -2.09 8.47 -3.73
C TYR A 167 -0.69 8.27 -4.32
N ASN A 168 0.25 9.13 -3.95
CA ASN A 168 1.63 9.11 -4.42
C ASN A 168 2.65 9.32 -3.29
N ASP A 169 2.23 9.18 -2.03
CA ASP A 169 3.07 9.37 -0.85
C ASP A 169 2.65 8.41 0.28
N ILE A 170 3.61 8.09 1.16
CA ILE A 170 3.41 7.13 2.26
C ILE A 170 2.30 7.59 3.21
N ARG A 171 2.19 8.88 3.53
CA ARG A 171 1.27 9.37 4.56
C ARG A 171 -0.18 9.24 4.13
N SER A 172 -0.48 9.66 2.90
CA SER A 172 -1.84 9.53 2.37
C SER A 172 -2.27 8.07 2.24
N PHE A 173 -1.36 7.19 1.81
CA PHE A 173 -1.61 5.75 1.82
C PHE A 173 -1.83 5.21 3.23
N HIS A 174 -1.00 5.61 4.20
CA HIS A 174 -1.10 5.15 5.58
C HIS A 174 -2.45 5.49 6.19
N GLN A 175 -2.93 6.73 5.97
CA GLN A 175 -4.27 7.14 6.37
C GLN A 175 -5.34 6.30 5.67
N TRP A 176 -5.23 6.10 4.35
CA TRP A 176 -6.18 5.28 3.62
C TRP A 176 -6.24 3.84 4.15
N PHE A 177 -5.09 3.21 4.41
CA PHE A 177 -5.01 1.87 4.99
C PHE A 177 -5.65 1.84 6.38
N SER A 178 -5.42 2.85 7.23
CA SER A 178 -6.05 2.94 8.56
C SER A 178 -7.57 2.81 8.49
N ASP A 179 -8.18 3.46 7.51
CA ASP A 179 -9.64 3.53 7.41
C ASP A 179 -10.24 2.37 6.59
N ASN A 180 -9.52 1.86 5.59
CA ASN A 180 -10.10 0.99 4.55
C ASN A 180 -9.57 -0.43 4.53
N ARG A 181 -8.43 -0.74 5.16
CA ARG A 181 -7.78 -2.06 5.04
C ARG A 181 -8.74 -3.22 5.35
N GLN A 182 -8.66 -4.27 4.56
CA GLN A 182 -9.39 -5.51 4.74
C GLN A 182 -8.40 -6.69 4.74
N PRO A 183 -8.39 -7.55 5.79
CA PRO A 183 -9.21 -7.46 7.00
C PRO A 183 -8.77 -6.33 7.97
N GLN A 184 -9.73 -5.80 8.73
CA GLN A 184 -9.48 -4.84 9.81
C GLN A 184 -8.76 -5.51 10.99
N ARG A 185 -7.88 -4.75 11.66
CA ARG A 185 -7.21 -5.21 12.88
C ARG A 185 -8.16 -5.10 14.05
N VAL A 186 -8.11 -6.08 14.95
CA VAL A 186 -9.00 -6.17 16.10
C VAL A 186 -8.20 -5.95 17.38
N TYR A 187 -8.62 -4.95 18.16
CA TYR A 187 -8.06 -4.75 19.49
C TYR A 187 -8.68 -5.73 20.49
N VAL A 188 -7.83 -6.40 21.27
CA VAL A 188 -8.21 -7.31 22.36
C VAL A 188 -7.64 -6.76 23.66
N TYR A 189 -8.52 -6.36 24.56
CA TYR A 189 -8.11 -5.87 25.88
C TYR A 189 -7.42 -6.97 26.69
N ASN A 190 -6.23 -6.67 27.22
CA ASN A 190 -5.50 -7.56 28.11
C ASN A 190 -5.45 -6.95 29.53
N PRO A 191 -6.18 -7.52 30.51
CA PRO A 191 -6.21 -7.00 31.89
C PRO A 191 -4.86 -6.93 32.59
N LYS A 192 -3.83 -7.63 32.10
CA LYS A 192 -2.47 -7.56 32.61
C LYS A 192 -1.90 -6.13 32.53
N HIS A 193 -2.21 -5.40 31.47
CA HIS A 193 -1.65 -4.07 31.18
C HIS A 193 -2.49 -2.91 31.72
N GLY A 194 -3.66 -3.19 32.28
CA GLY A 194 -4.57 -2.16 32.79
C GLY A 194 -5.13 -1.26 31.68
N ASP A 195 -5.59 -0.07 32.06
CA ASP A 195 -6.02 1.03 31.18
C ASP A 195 -5.83 2.39 31.90
N ASP A 196 -6.34 3.48 31.32
CA ASP A 196 -6.31 4.83 31.89
C ASP A 196 -6.90 4.96 33.31
N LYS A 197 -7.70 3.99 33.75
CA LYS A 197 -8.39 3.98 35.05
C LYS A 197 -7.91 2.88 35.98
N HIS A 198 -7.29 1.83 35.44
CA HIS A 198 -6.87 0.67 36.20
C HIS A 198 -5.36 0.43 36.02
N PRO A 199 -4.60 0.33 37.12
CA PRO A 199 -3.16 0.10 37.03
C PRO A 199 -2.85 -1.31 36.50
N ALA A 200 -1.76 -1.43 35.76
CA ALA A 200 -1.21 -2.69 35.29
C ALA A 200 -0.91 -3.64 36.46
N GLN A 201 -1.05 -4.95 36.21
CA GLN A 201 -0.87 -5.97 37.22
C GLN A 201 0.62 -6.11 37.60
N MET A 202 0.87 -6.56 38.84
CA MET A 202 2.20 -6.93 39.28
C MET A 202 2.67 -8.17 38.54
N ILE A 203 3.92 -8.16 38.07
CA ILE A 203 4.54 -9.35 37.46
C ILE A 203 4.88 -10.32 38.60
N ALA A 204 4.36 -11.54 38.49
CA ALA A 204 4.51 -12.57 39.51
C ALA A 204 5.99 -12.80 39.88
N GLY A 205 6.29 -12.83 41.17
CA GLY A 205 7.67 -13.02 41.67
C GLY A 205 8.56 -11.78 41.59
N THR A 206 8.03 -10.60 41.24
CA THR A 206 8.80 -9.35 41.16
C THR A 206 8.10 -8.20 41.89
N THR A 207 8.83 -7.12 42.12
CA THR A 207 8.29 -5.83 42.60
C THR A 207 7.88 -4.89 41.45
N LYS A 208 7.89 -5.35 40.20
CA LYS A 208 7.58 -4.56 39.01
C LYS A 208 6.14 -4.82 38.53
N ARG A 209 5.52 -3.80 37.92
CA ARG A 209 4.27 -3.95 37.17
C ARG A 209 4.57 -4.30 35.71
N ALA A 210 3.60 -4.91 35.04
CA ALA A 210 3.62 -4.99 33.58
C ALA A 210 3.57 -3.58 32.97
N ALA A 211 4.00 -3.45 31.71
CA ALA A 211 3.88 -2.21 30.95
C ALA A 211 2.43 -1.72 30.95
N GLN A 212 2.23 -0.43 31.18
CA GLN A 212 0.89 0.16 31.37
C GLN A 212 0.29 0.55 30.02
N LEU A 213 -1.00 0.27 29.82
CA LEU A 213 -1.79 0.96 28.81
C LEU A 213 -2.27 2.30 29.36
N LEU A 214 -1.84 3.40 28.75
CA LEU A 214 -2.10 4.77 29.21
C LEU A 214 -3.36 5.40 28.60
N THR A 215 -4.10 4.65 27.79
CA THR A 215 -5.31 5.15 27.12
C THR A 215 -6.49 4.20 27.30
N ASN A 216 -7.68 4.71 27.00
CA ASN A 216 -8.90 3.91 27.05
C ASN A 216 -9.00 2.99 25.83
N ARG A 217 -9.89 1.99 25.88
CA ARG A 217 -10.01 0.97 24.84
C ARG A 217 -10.33 1.51 23.44
N ASN A 218 -11.18 2.54 23.34
CA ASN A 218 -11.59 3.09 22.06
C ASN A 218 -10.41 3.82 21.38
N ASP A 219 -9.66 4.59 22.16
CA ASP A 219 -8.46 5.26 21.67
C ASP A 219 -7.36 4.26 21.32
N THR A 220 -7.19 3.18 22.08
CA THR A 220 -6.26 2.09 21.73
C THR A 220 -6.63 1.44 20.40
N GLU A 221 -7.91 1.17 20.17
CA GLU A 221 -8.39 0.63 18.90
C GLU A 221 -8.13 1.58 17.74
N ARG A 222 -8.32 2.90 17.95
CA ARG A 222 -7.97 3.92 16.96
C ARG A 222 -6.47 3.92 16.64
N LEU A 223 -5.60 3.85 17.66
CA LEU A 223 -4.15 3.80 17.49
C LEU A 223 -3.69 2.52 16.78
N LEU A 224 -4.34 1.37 17.03
CA LEU A 224 -4.03 0.10 16.34
C LEU A 224 -4.24 0.20 14.82
N LYS A 225 -5.24 0.95 14.37
CA LYS A 225 -5.49 1.20 12.94
C LYS A 225 -4.37 2.00 12.29
N LEU A 226 -3.66 2.82 13.06
CA LEU A 226 -2.52 3.63 12.62
C LEU A 226 -1.18 2.92 12.80
N ALA A 227 -1.12 1.81 13.54
CA ALA A 227 0.13 1.13 13.80
C ALA A 227 0.79 0.56 12.53
N VAL A 228 2.10 0.43 12.54
CA VAL A 228 2.90 -0.16 11.45
C VAL A 228 3.80 -1.26 11.99
N GLY A 229 4.23 -2.17 11.12
CA GLY A 229 5.11 -3.30 11.50
C GLY A 229 6.10 -3.66 10.39
N THR A 230 7.02 -4.57 10.70
CA THR A 230 8.08 -5.04 9.80
C THR A 230 7.93 -6.48 9.35
N ASP A 231 6.88 -7.17 9.78
CA ASP A 231 6.44 -8.41 9.17
C ASP A 231 4.93 -8.65 9.40
N ILE A 232 4.36 -9.63 8.71
CA ILE A 232 2.91 -9.92 8.72
C ILE A 232 2.41 -10.49 10.06
N ASN A 233 3.33 -10.96 10.90
CA ASN A 233 3.04 -11.68 12.14
C ASN A 233 3.60 -10.97 13.38
N SER A 234 4.45 -9.96 13.23
CA SER A 234 5.06 -9.22 14.31
C SER A 234 4.07 -8.31 15.01
N ALA A 235 4.56 -7.82 16.14
CA ALA A 235 3.96 -6.68 16.75
C ALA A 235 3.95 -5.46 15.84
N LEU A 236 3.01 -4.57 16.13
CA LEU A 236 2.89 -3.28 15.48
C LEU A 236 3.22 -2.19 16.49
N TRP A 237 3.57 -1.03 15.99
CA TRP A 237 3.87 0.13 16.83
C TRP A 237 3.34 1.41 16.22
N TYR A 238 3.06 2.36 17.10
CA TYR A 238 2.69 3.72 16.74
C TYR A 238 3.16 4.68 17.82
N TYR A 239 3.28 5.97 17.48
CA TYR A 239 3.57 7.00 18.46
C TYR A 239 2.27 7.65 18.94
N ASP A 240 1.97 7.51 20.23
CA ASP A 240 0.79 8.12 20.85
C ASP A 240 1.15 9.53 21.32
N GLU A 241 0.86 10.53 20.47
CA GLU A 241 1.12 11.93 20.75
C GLU A 241 0.46 12.43 22.04
N ALA A 242 -0.72 11.92 22.40
CA ALA A 242 -1.45 12.36 23.59
C ALA A 242 -0.73 11.99 24.89
N ASN A 243 -0.01 10.87 24.88
CA ASN A 243 0.76 10.37 26.02
C ASN A 243 2.28 10.55 25.85
N ASN A 244 2.74 11.13 24.73
CA ASN A 244 4.15 11.36 24.42
C ASN A 244 5.02 10.10 24.57
N CYS A 245 4.53 8.96 24.09
CA CYS A 245 5.24 7.68 24.15
C CYS A 245 4.79 6.74 23.03
N TYR A 246 5.55 5.67 22.81
CA TYR A 246 5.20 4.66 21.82
C TYR A 246 4.22 3.65 22.42
N ILE A 247 3.24 3.24 21.61
CA ILE A 247 2.37 2.12 21.91
C ILE A 247 2.83 0.91 21.08
N TYR A 248 2.94 -0.24 21.74
CA TYR A 248 3.28 -1.52 21.14
C TYR A 248 2.05 -2.41 21.15
N PHE A 249 1.82 -3.10 20.03
CA PHE A 249 0.69 -3.98 19.80
C PHE A 249 1.19 -5.38 19.52
N GLU A 250 1.06 -6.27 20.48
CA GLU A 250 1.50 -7.65 20.36
C GLU A 250 0.40 -8.50 19.70
N ASN A 251 0.78 -9.23 18.66
CA ASN A 251 -0.12 -10.13 17.94
C ASN A 251 -0.45 -11.35 18.81
N GLN A 252 -1.72 -11.52 19.14
CA GLN A 252 -2.22 -12.65 19.95
C GLN A 252 -2.72 -13.80 19.08
N ASN A 253 -3.08 -13.53 17.83
CA ASN A 253 -3.61 -14.52 16.91
C ASN A 253 -3.38 -14.06 15.47
N GLU A 254 -2.37 -14.62 14.83
CA GLU A 254 -1.96 -14.28 13.47
C GLU A 254 -3.11 -14.39 12.47
N LEU A 255 -3.98 -15.40 12.59
CA LEU A 255 -5.08 -15.61 11.65
C LEU A 255 -6.20 -14.58 11.83
N ARG A 256 -6.35 -14.02 13.03
CA ARG A 256 -7.46 -13.10 13.36
C ARG A 256 -7.05 -11.63 13.38
N LEU A 257 -5.78 -11.30 13.15
CA LEU A 257 -5.24 -9.95 13.31
C LEU A 257 -5.66 -9.31 14.64
N ALA A 258 -5.57 -10.12 15.70
CA ALA A 258 -6.01 -9.74 17.04
C ALA A 258 -4.80 -9.27 17.84
N PHE A 259 -4.82 -8.02 18.30
CA PHE A 259 -3.69 -7.40 18.99
C PHE A 259 -4.12 -6.91 20.36
N HIS A 260 -3.29 -7.11 21.37
CA HIS A 260 -3.38 -6.32 22.59
C HIS A 260 -2.25 -5.31 22.61
N GLY A 261 -2.42 -4.20 23.32
CA GLY A 261 -1.44 -3.13 23.32
C GLY A 261 -1.16 -2.54 24.69
N TYR A 262 0.00 -1.93 24.80
CA TYR A 262 0.53 -1.26 25.99
C TYR A 262 1.57 -0.21 25.58
N HIS A 263 1.74 0.82 26.38
CA HIS A 263 2.73 1.86 26.12
C HIS A 263 4.10 1.43 26.63
N LEU A 264 5.13 1.82 25.89
CA LEU A 264 6.51 1.52 26.18
C LEU A 264 7.26 2.78 26.63
N SER A 265 8.11 2.59 27.63
CA SER A 265 9.14 3.54 28.06
C SER A 265 10.51 3.12 27.52
N GLU A 266 11.40 4.09 27.34
CA GLU A 266 12.79 3.81 26.96
C GLU A 266 13.46 2.85 27.96
N GLY A 267 14.15 1.84 27.42
CA GLY A 267 14.80 0.78 28.22
C GLY A 267 13.90 -0.40 28.61
N GLU A 268 12.64 -0.44 28.17
CA GLU A 268 11.81 -1.65 28.24
C GLU A 268 12.15 -2.64 27.11
N GLU A 269 11.98 -3.94 27.37
CA GLU A 269 12.43 -5.04 26.48
C GLU A 269 11.94 -4.91 25.02
N ASN A 270 10.70 -4.48 24.82
CA ASN A 270 10.11 -4.34 23.49
C ASN A 270 10.34 -2.96 22.85
N TYR A 271 10.96 -2.02 23.56
CA TYR A 271 11.24 -0.68 23.03
C TYR A 271 12.26 -0.75 21.89
N ASP A 272 13.26 -1.62 22.03
CA ASP A 272 14.32 -1.80 21.03
C ASP A 272 13.82 -2.52 19.76
N ASN A 273 12.61 -3.11 19.80
CA ASN A 273 11.98 -3.73 18.63
C ASN A 273 11.24 -2.72 17.74
N ILE A 274 11.12 -1.45 18.16
CA ILE A 274 10.44 -0.42 17.38
C ILE A 274 11.32 0.01 16.21
N ASP A 275 10.78 -0.09 14.99
CA ASP A 275 11.42 0.53 13.81
C ASP A 275 11.13 2.03 13.79
N PHE A 276 12.02 2.80 14.42
CA PHE A 276 11.96 4.26 14.45
C PHE A 276 12.11 4.89 13.07
N HIS A 277 12.84 4.26 12.15
CA HIS A 277 12.96 4.75 10.78
C HIS A 277 11.63 4.65 10.05
N LYS A 278 10.94 3.52 10.19
CA LYS A 278 9.60 3.36 9.60
C LYS A 278 8.60 4.35 10.18
N LEU A 279 8.64 4.60 11.48
CA LEU A 279 7.79 5.63 12.10
C LEU A 279 8.12 7.05 11.64
N SER A 280 9.40 7.38 11.42
CA SER A 280 9.77 8.73 10.98
C SER A 280 9.25 9.06 9.57
N LEU A 281 9.03 8.05 8.72
CA LEU A 281 8.38 8.22 7.41
C LEU A 281 6.90 8.62 7.50
N LEU A 282 6.27 8.50 8.68
CA LEU A 282 4.90 8.97 8.94
C LEU A 282 4.85 10.41 9.47
N SER A 283 5.95 10.91 10.04
CA SER A 283 6.02 12.27 10.58
C SER A 283 6.26 13.32 9.49
N GLU A 284 5.77 14.55 9.68
CA GLU A 284 6.09 15.67 8.77
C GLU A 284 7.60 15.94 8.77
N GLU A 285 8.22 15.94 7.58
CA GLU A 285 9.37 16.82 7.38
C GLU A 285 8.87 18.26 7.63
N LYS A 286 9.30 18.86 8.73
CA LYS A 286 9.15 20.30 8.97
C LYS A 286 10.14 21.10 8.14
#